data_AF-A0A6C0AJ36-F1
#
_entry.id   AF-A0A6C0AJ36-F1
#
_cell.length_a   1.000
_cell.length_b   1.000
_cell.length_c   1.000
_cell.angle_alpha   90.00
_cell.angle_beta   90.00
_cell.angle_gamma   90.00
#
_symmetry.space_group_name_H-M   'P 1'
#
loop_
_entity.id
_entity.type
_entity.pdbx_description
1 polymer ?
#
loop_
_entity_poly.entity_id
_entity_poly.type
_entity_poly.pdbx_seq_one_letter_code
_entity_poly.pdbx_strand_id
1 'polypeptide(L)'
;MAIFAIETPREGLIVFGLGCGIYAFFFLLGFGFSAASSFYECEKVDPSANAVQGAIWAVYPTVAWFIIRTFEVVRQYFDRFYLMFDPNPANAGWVSVGYVMTLACIVGIYGLSYNSHKAVCIASIDEVAQFKKDMLERQVKHEAEIKAAQESTPAVTVVPKSEQSSKTR
;
A
#
# COMPACT_ATOMS: atom_id res chain seq x y z
N MET A 1 -40.97 10.89 -2.34
CA MET A 1 -39.75 10.16 -1.93
C MET A 1 -38.64 11.18 -1.89
N ALA A 2 -38.07 11.45 -0.71
CA ALA A 2 -36.92 12.33 -0.59
C ALA A 2 -35.72 11.65 -1.28
N ILE A 3 -34.96 12.42 -2.08
CA ILE A 3 -33.76 11.91 -2.75
C ILE A 3 -32.58 11.85 -1.77
N PHE A 4 -32.63 12.71 -0.75
CA PHE A 4 -31.60 12.86 0.28
C PHE A 4 -32.17 12.53 1.66
N ALA A 5 -31.43 11.74 2.43
CA ALA A 5 -31.76 11.39 3.81
C ALA A 5 -31.42 12.50 4.83
N ILE A 6 -30.76 13.57 4.40
CA ILE A 6 -30.30 14.66 5.27
C ILE A 6 -31.24 15.84 5.07
N GLU A 7 -32.09 16.10 6.06
CA GLU A 7 -33.09 17.17 6.00
C GLU A 7 -32.66 18.40 6.80
N THR A 8 -31.76 18.22 7.79
CA THR A 8 -31.31 19.31 8.67
C THR A 8 -29.77 19.45 8.72
N PRO A 9 -29.24 20.68 8.96
CA PRO A 9 -27.80 20.89 9.10
C PRO A 9 -27.20 20.17 10.33
N ARG A 10 -28.02 19.95 11.37
CA ARG A 10 -27.62 19.20 12.57
C ARG A 10 -27.35 17.74 12.26
N GLU A 11 -28.22 17.11 11.47
CA GLU A 11 -28.01 15.73 11.00
C GLU A 11 -26.79 15.65 10.08
N GLY A 12 -26.59 16.64 9.22
CA GLY A 12 -25.39 16.75 8.39
C GLY A 12 -24.09 16.75 9.21
N LEU A 13 -24.03 17.51 10.32
CA LEU A 13 -22.87 17.52 11.22
C LEU A 13 -22.64 16.18 11.92
N ILE A 14 -23.70 15.50 12.35
CA ILE A 14 -23.59 14.17 12.98
C ILE A 14 -23.08 13.14 11.97
N VAL A 15 -23.61 13.16 10.74
CA VAL A 15 -23.16 12.29 9.65
C VAL A 15 -21.70 12.56 9.29
N PHE A 16 -21.30 13.82 9.21
CA PHE A 16 -19.90 14.19 8.98
C PHE A 16 -18.98 13.70 10.10
N GLY A 17 -19.35 13.92 11.36
CA GLY A 17 -18.59 13.44 12.52
C GLY A 17 -18.42 11.92 12.54
N LEU A 18 -19.50 11.18 12.25
CA LEU A 18 -19.44 9.72 12.10
C LEU A 18 -18.56 9.30 10.91
N GLY A 19 -18.64 10.01 9.79
CA GLY A 19 -17.80 9.79 8.62
C GLY A 19 -16.31 9.95 8.93
N CYS A 20 -15.92 10.96 9.71
CA CYS A 20 -14.55 11.13 10.19
C CYS A 20 -14.10 9.97 11.08
N GLY A 21 -14.97 9.48 11.97
CA GLY A 21 -14.68 8.33 12.82
C GLY A 21 -14.47 7.04 12.02
N ILE A 22 -15.33 6.82 11.01
CA ILE A 22 -15.22 5.69 10.07
C ILE A 22 -13.91 5.78 9.28
N TYR A 23 -13.59 6.96 8.75
CA TYR A 23 -12.33 7.18 8.05
C TYR A 23 -11.12 6.86 8.93
N ALA A 24 -11.10 7.35 10.18
CA ALA A 24 -10.00 7.07 11.11
C ALA A 24 -9.85 5.57 11.39
N PHE A 25 -10.96 4.84 11.56
CA PHE A 25 -10.94 3.39 11.76
C PHE A 25 -10.37 2.65 10.54
N PHE A 26 -10.86 2.98 9.33
CA PHE A 26 -10.35 2.37 8.11
C PHE A 26 -8.93 2.81 7.77
N PHE A 27 -8.50 4.01 8.15
CA PHE A 27 -7.12 4.45 7.99
C PHE A 27 -6.16 3.54 8.78
N LEU A 28 -6.48 3.26 10.05
CA LEU A 28 -5.66 2.38 10.88
C LEU A 28 -5.63 0.94 10.36
N LEU A 29 -6.78 0.43 9.89
CA LEU A 29 -6.83 -0.89 9.25
C LEU A 29 -6.03 -0.93 7.95
N GLY A 30 -6.16 0.08 7.10
CA GLY A 30 -5.43 0.19 5.83
C GLY A 30 -3.93 0.31 6.05
N PHE A 31 -3.50 1.05 7.07
CA PHE A 31 -2.10 1.10 7.50
C PHE A 31 -1.60 -0.30 7.87
N GLY A 32 -2.37 -1.03 8.68
CA GLY A 32 -2.06 -2.41 9.07
C GLY A 32 -1.95 -3.37 7.88
N PHE A 33 -2.91 -3.32 6.95
CA PHE A 33 -2.87 -4.14 5.73
C PHE A 33 -1.70 -3.79 4.83
N SER A 34 -1.40 -2.50 4.66
CA SER A 34 -0.24 -2.04 3.88
C SER A 34 1.06 -2.54 4.49
N ALA A 35 1.24 -2.36 5.81
CA ALA A 35 2.42 -2.83 6.52
C ALA A 35 2.56 -4.35 6.45
N ALA A 36 1.47 -5.08 6.63
CA ALA A 36 1.49 -6.54 6.47
C ALA A 36 1.92 -6.94 5.06
N SER A 37 1.33 -6.35 4.02
CA SER A 37 1.67 -6.66 2.63
C SER A 37 3.16 -6.39 2.31
N SER A 38 3.70 -5.27 2.79
CA SER A 38 5.11 -4.94 2.56
C SER A 38 6.06 -5.83 3.37
N PHE A 39 5.68 -6.22 4.59
CA PHE A 39 6.44 -7.20 5.39
C PHE A 39 6.46 -8.57 4.71
N TYR A 40 5.33 -9.07 4.21
CA TYR A 40 5.25 -10.41 3.62
C TYR A 40 6.06 -10.55 2.34
N GLU A 41 6.11 -9.51 1.49
CA GLU A 41 6.80 -9.61 0.21
C GLU A 41 8.27 -9.18 0.26
N CYS A 42 8.61 -8.21 1.12
CA CYS A 42 9.89 -7.51 1.03
C CYS A 42 10.60 -7.34 2.38
N GLU A 43 10.03 -7.89 3.47
CA GLU A 43 10.54 -7.81 4.85
C GLU A 43 10.89 -6.39 5.33
N LYS A 44 10.37 -5.37 4.63
CA LYS A 44 10.66 -3.96 4.87
C LYS A 44 9.36 -3.24 5.20
N VAL A 45 9.45 -2.30 6.15
CA VAL A 45 8.35 -1.39 6.46
C VAL A 45 8.79 0.04 6.41
N ASP A 46 8.07 0.79 5.58
CA ASP A 46 8.11 2.24 5.54
C ASP A 46 6.77 2.79 6.09
N PRO A 47 6.76 3.33 7.32
CA PRO A 47 5.55 3.90 7.93
C PRO A 47 4.96 5.05 7.10
N SER A 48 5.80 5.81 6.40
CA SER A 48 5.34 6.97 5.62
C SER A 48 4.58 6.53 4.38
N ALA A 49 5.11 5.54 3.65
CA ALA A 49 4.44 4.94 2.50
C ALA A 49 3.15 4.21 2.92
N ASN A 50 3.20 3.47 4.04
CA ASN A 50 2.05 2.75 4.57
C ASN A 50 0.93 3.69 5.04
N ALA A 51 1.26 4.85 5.59
CA ALA A 51 0.27 5.87 5.95
C ALA A 51 -0.41 6.46 4.72
N VAL A 52 0.33 6.75 3.64
CA VAL A 52 -0.25 7.28 2.40
C VAL A 52 -1.19 6.26 1.76
N GLN A 53 -0.75 5.00 1.65
CA GLN A 53 -1.58 3.94 1.07
C GLN A 53 -2.81 3.62 1.94
N GLY A 54 -2.65 3.58 3.27
CA GLY A 54 -3.75 3.43 4.21
C GLY A 54 -4.77 4.57 4.12
N ALA A 55 -4.33 5.82 3.93
CA ALA A 55 -5.20 6.97 3.71
C ALA A 55 -5.98 6.86 2.41
N ILE A 56 -5.33 6.52 1.30
CA ILE A 56 -5.99 6.33 0.00
C ILE A 56 -7.03 5.21 0.09
N TRP A 57 -6.68 4.09 0.75
CA TRP A 57 -7.61 2.98 0.92
C TRP A 57 -8.82 3.34 1.77
N ALA A 58 -8.63 4.08 2.88
CA ALA A 58 -9.70 4.47 3.77
C ALA A 58 -10.77 5.36 3.10
N VAL A 59 -10.42 6.07 2.02
CA VAL A 59 -11.38 6.85 1.24
C VAL A 59 -12.47 5.94 0.63
N TYR A 60 -12.15 4.74 0.15
CA TYR A 60 -13.11 3.86 -0.51
C TYR A 60 -14.31 3.49 0.38
N PRO A 61 -14.13 2.85 1.57
CA PRO A 61 -15.26 2.53 2.44
C PRO A 61 -15.93 3.76 3.03
N THR A 62 -15.19 4.86 3.24
CA THR A 62 -15.75 6.11 3.77
C THR A 62 -16.71 6.75 2.76
N VAL A 63 -16.31 6.85 1.49
CA VAL A 63 -17.16 7.36 0.41
C VAL A 63 -18.36 6.45 0.18
N ALA A 64 -18.16 5.13 0.19
CA ALA A 64 -19.26 4.17 0.08
C ALA A 64 -20.28 4.33 1.21
N TRP A 65 -19.82 4.56 2.45
CA TRP A 65 -20.68 4.86 3.58
C TRP A 65 -21.47 6.17 3.39
N PHE A 66 -20.82 7.24 2.93
CA PHE A 66 -21.50 8.50 2.62
C PHE A 66 -22.57 8.30 1.55
N ILE A 67 -22.27 7.58 0.46
CA ILE A 67 -23.23 7.34 -0.62
C ILE A 67 -24.46 6.58 -0.09
N ILE A 68 -24.27 5.47 0.62
CA ILE A 68 -25.43 4.68 1.08
C ILE A 68 -26.23 5.36 2.20
N ARG A 69 -25.59 6.25 2.98
CA ARG A 69 -26.30 7.02 4.03
C ARG A 69 -26.99 8.27 3.48
N THR A 70 -26.48 8.87 2.42
CA THR A 70 -27.07 10.09 1.83
C THR A 70 -28.18 9.77 0.83
N PHE A 71 -28.00 8.73 0.01
CA PHE A 71 -28.97 8.32 -1.02
C PHE A 71 -29.87 7.19 -0.53
N GLU A 72 -31.07 7.55 -0.04
CA GLU A 72 -32.05 6.55 0.41
C GLU A 72 -32.44 5.56 -0.67
N VAL A 73 -32.47 5.99 -1.93
CA VAL A 73 -32.83 5.12 -3.07
C VAL A 73 -31.90 3.92 -3.15
N VAL A 74 -30.59 4.14 -3.06
CA VAL A 74 -29.59 3.06 -3.11
C VAL A 74 -29.79 2.14 -1.90
N ARG A 75 -29.96 2.72 -0.71
CA ARG A 75 -30.19 1.96 0.51
C ARG A 75 -31.45 1.08 0.43
N GLN A 76 -32.57 1.60 -0.08
CA GLN A 76 -33.83 0.86 -0.19
C GLN A 76 -33.74 -0.38 -1.08
N TYR A 77 -32.94 -0.34 -2.16
CA TYR A 77 -32.73 -1.53 -2.99
C TYR A 77 -32.02 -2.65 -2.22
N PHE A 78 -30.97 -2.31 -1.46
CA PHE A 78 -30.26 -3.30 -0.64
C PHE A 78 -31.08 -3.73 0.59
N ASP A 79 -31.79 -2.82 1.24
CA ASP A 79 -32.66 -3.14 2.38
C ASP A 79 -33.75 -4.14 1.96
N ARG A 80 -34.37 -3.95 0.79
CA ARG A 80 -35.37 -4.90 0.24
C ARG A 80 -34.79 -6.26 -0.06
N PHE A 81 -33.56 -6.32 -0.55
CA PHE A 81 -32.86 -7.59 -0.77
C PHE A 81 -32.65 -8.34 0.55
N TYR A 82 -32.20 -7.65 1.60
CA TYR A 82 -31.95 -8.28 2.91
C TYR A 82 -33.23 -8.60 3.69
N LEU A 83 -34.31 -7.83 3.50
CA LEU A 83 -35.63 -8.13 4.04
C LEU A 83 -36.20 -9.47 3.54
N MET A 84 -35.70 -9.98 2.40
CA MET A 84 -36.06 -11.31 1.91
C MET A 84 -35.49 -12.44 2.77
N PHE A 85 -34.39 -12.17 3.49
CA PHE A 85 -33.67 -13.16 4.31
C PHE A 85 -33.89 -12.97 5.82
N ASP A 86 -34.02 -11.73 6.28
CA ASP A 86 -34.37 -11.41 7.67
C ASP A 86 -35.56 -10.43 7.67
N PRO A 87 -36.72 -10.80 8.23
CA PRO A 87 -37.89 -9.93 8.27
C PRO A 87 -37.70 -8.73 9.21
N ASN A 88 -36.63 -8.65 10.00
CA ASN A 88 -36.37 -7.51 10.87
C ASN A 88 -35.82 -6.30 10.07
N PRO A 89 -36.61 -5.21 9.93
CA PRO A 89 -36.21 -4.05 9.12
C PRO A 89 -35.02 -3.27 9.72
N ALA A 90 -34.84 -3.33 11.04
CA ALA A 90 -33.70 -2.66 11.68
C ALA A 90 -32.39 -3.38 11.33
N ASN A 91 -32.39 -4.71 11.34
CA ASN A 91 -31.21 -5.51 11.00
C ASN A 91 -30.85 -5.37 9.52
N ALA A 92 -31.84 -5.46 8.63
CA ALA A 92 -31.63 -5.36 7.18
C ALA A 92 -30.93 -4.04 6.80
N GLY A 93 -31.30 -2.92 7.44
CA GLY A 93 -30.71 -1.61 7.20
C GLY A 93 -29.26 -1.46 7.66
N TRP A 94 -28.80 -2.22 8.65
CA TRP A 94 -27.39 -2.24 9.06
C TRP A 94 -26.56 -3.19 8.22
N VAL A 95 -27.12 -4.34 7.87
CA VAL A 95 -26.45 -5.36 7.04
C VAL A 95 -26.21 -4.83 5.63
N SER A 96 -27.17 -4.11 5.04
CA SER A 96 -27.03 -3.49 3.71
C SER A 96 -25.88 -2.48 3.66
N VAL A 97 -25.77 -1.62 4.67
CA VAL A 97 -24.69 -0.63 4.80
C VAL A 97 -23.34 -1.34 4.94
N GLY A 98 -23.26 -2.33 5.83
CA GLY A 98 -22.05 -3.13 6.02
C GLY A 98 -21.62 -3.85 4.74
N TYR A 99 -22.56 -4.38 3.96
CA TYR A 99 -22.29 -5.07 2.71
C TYR A 99 -21.66 -4.15 1.66
N VAL A 100 -22.25 -2.97 1.43
CA VAL A 100 -21.72 -2.00 0.45
C VAL A 100 -20.35 -1.47 0.88
N MET A 101 -20.13 -1.23 2.16
CA MET A 101 -18.80 -0.88 2.68
C MET A 101 -17.79 -2.01 2.45
N THR A 102 -18.19 -3.27 2.66
CA THR A 102 -17.31 -4.43 2.44
C THR A 102 -16.93 -4.57 0.96
N LEU A 103 -17.88 -4.37 0.04
CA LEU A 103 -17.59 -4.35 -1.39
C LEU A 103 -16.58 -3.25 -1.75
N ALA A 104 -16.73 -2.05 -1.18
CA ALA A 104 -15.78 -0.96 -1.39
C ALA A 104 -14.39 -1.29 -0.82
N CYS A 105 -14.33 -1.94 0.35
CA CYS A 105 -13.07 -2.42 0.93
C CYS A 105 -12.35 -3.41 0.01
N ILE A 106 -13.07 -4.40 -0.53
CA ILE A 106 -12.50 -5.43 -1.42
C ILE A 106 -11.89 -4.79 -2.66
N VAL A 107 -12.60 -3.86 -3.32
CA VAL A 107 -12.09 -3.15 -4.48
C VAL A 107 -10.83 -2.34 -4.13
N GLY A 108 -10.84 -1.67 -2.97
CA GLY A 108 -9.69 -0.89 -2.50
C GLY A 108 -8.46 -1.74 -2.16
N ILE A 109 -8.63 -2.97 -1.65
CA ILE A 109 -7.51 -3.82 -1.19
C ILE A 109 -6.55 -4.17 -2.32
N TYR A 110 -7.06 -4.44 -3.52
CA TYR A 110 -6.19 -4.76 -4.68
C TYR A 110 -5.28 -3.59 -5.05
N GLY A 111 -5.81 -2.37 -5.04
CA GLY A 111 -5.02 -1.15 -5.28
C GLY A 111 -4.04 -0.86 -4.15
N LEU A 112 -4.46 -1.08 -2.90
CA LEU A 112 -3.60 -0.93 -1.72
C LEU A 112 -2.38 -1.84 -1.82
N SER A 113 -2.57 -3.16 -1.96
CA SER A 113 -1.47 -4.12 -2.04
C SER A 113 -0.52 -3.77 -3.18
N TYR A 114 -1.02 -3.61 -4.40
CA TYR A 114 -0.16 -3.31 -5.56
C TYR A 114 0.70 -2.06 -5.39
N ASN A 115 0.13 -0.98 -4.85
CA ASN A 115 0.86 0.27 -4.66
C ASN A 115 1.82 0.21 -3.46
N SER A 116 1.46 -0.53 -2.41
CA SER A 116 2.34 -0.77 -1.25
C SER A 116 3.59 -1.56 -1.65
N HIS A 117 3.45 -2.57 -2.51
CA HIS A 117 4.60 -3.30 -3.06
C HIS A 117 5.51 -2.36 -3.87
N LYS A 118 4.95 -1.57 -4.78
CA LYS A 118 5.75 -0.61 -5.58
C LYS A 118 6.46 0.43 -4.72
N ALA A 119 5.81 0.92 -3.67
CA ALA A 119 6.36 1.99 -2.85
C ALA A 119 7.47 1.51 -1.92
N VAL A 120 7.35 0.30 -1.36
CA VAL A 120 8.25 -0.19 -0.31
C VAL A 120 9.33 -1.15 -0.84
N CYS A 121 9.04 -1.92 -1.89
CA CYS A 121 9.95 -2.96 -2.39
C CYS A 121 10.99 -2.46 -3.41
N ILE A 122 10.81 -1.26 -3.98
CA ILE A 122 11.83 -0.66 -4.83
C ILE A 122 12.92 -0.11 -3.89
N ALA A 123 14.15 -0.63 -4.03
CA ALA A 123 15.31 -0.15 -3.27
C ALA A 123 15.38 1.38 -3.37
N SER A 124 15.50 2.05 -2.22
CA SER A 124 15.53 3.50 -2.21
C SER A 124 16.79 3.99 -2.95
N ILE A 125 16.71 5.16 -3.60
CA ILE A 125 17.87 5.73 -4.31
C ILE A 125 19.09 5.87 -3.36
N ASP A 126 18.84 6.10 -2.08
CA ASP A 126 19.87 6.13 -1.03
C ASP A 126 20.51 4.77 -0.76
N GLU A 127 19.75 3.67 -0.79
CA GLU A 127 20.29 2.30 -0.68
C GLU A 127 21.14 1.94 -1.89
N VAL A 128 20.70 2.30 -3.10
CA VAL A 128 21.47 2.08 -4.33
C VAL A 128 22.74 2.95 -4.34
N ALA A 129 22.66 4.18 -3.83
CA ALA A 129 23.82 5.06 -3.71
C ALA A 129 24.81 4.59 -2.64
N GLN A 130 24.35 4.10 -1.48
CA GLN A 130 25.19 3.49 -0.46
C GLN A 130 25.85 2.21 -0.97
N PHE A 131 25.11 1.35 -1.66
CA PHE A 131 25.66 0.15 -2.27
C PHE A 131 26.75 0.48 -3.29
N LYS A 132 26.52 1.50 -4.13
CA LYS A 132 27.53 1.96 -5.09
C LYS A 132 28.78 2.50 -4.40
N LYS A 133 28.64 3.22 -3.28
CA LYS A 133 29.77 3.69 -2.48
C LYS A 133 30.55 2.53 -1.84
N ASP A 134 29.86 1.56 -1.24
CA ASP A 134 30.49 0.39 -0.62
C ASP A 134 31.23 -0.47 -1.68
N MET A 135 30.66 -0.64 -2.87
CA MET A 135 31.32 -1.34 -3.98
C MET A 135 32.57 -0.61 -4.48
N LEU A 136 32.53 0.73 -4.58
CA LEU A 136 33.72 1.52 -4.94
C LEU A 136 34.80 1.42 -3.87
N GLU A 137 34.43 1.49 -2.59
CA GLU A 137 35.39 1.38 -1.49
C GLU A 137 36.04 -0.01 -1.43
N ARG A 138 35.27 -1.07 -1.67
CA ARG A 138 35.80 -2.44 -1.80
C ARG A 138 36.72 -2.59 -3.01
N GLN A 139 36.40 -1.99 -4.16
CA GLN A 139 37.29 -2.01 -5.33
C GLN A 139 38.62 -1.32 -5.04
N VAL A 140 38.60 -0.16 -4.38
CA VAL A 140 39.83 0.56 -4.00
C VAL A 140 40.67 -0.26 -3.01
N LYS A 141 40.05 -0.91 -2.02
CA LYS A 141 40.76 -1.82 -1.10
C LYS A 141 41.36 -3.01 -1.84
N HIS A 142 40.61 -3.63 -2.74
CA HIS A 142 41.09 -4.77 -3.51
C HIS A 142 42.21 -4.40 -4.48
N GLU A 143 42.17 -3.20 -5.09
CA GLU A 143 43.27 -2.67 -5.90
C GLU A 143 44.50 -2.30 -5.06
N ALA A 144 44.31 -1.77 -3.85
CA ALA A 144 45.40 -1.49 -2.92
C ALA A 144 46.07 -2.79 -2.43
N GLU A 145 45.28 -3.83 -2.16
CA GLU A 145 45.79 -5.17 -1.84
C GLU A 145 46.53 -5.81 -3.03
N ILE A 146 46.00 -5.67 -4.26
CA ILE A 146 46.70 -6.15 -5.47
C ILE A 146 48.00 -5.38 -5.69
N LYS A 147 48.03 -4.05 -5.49
CA LYS A 147 49.25 -3.25 -5.59
C LYS A 147 50.26 -3.60 -4.50
N ALA A 148 49.82 -3.79 -3.26
CA ALA A 148 50.67 -4.24 -2.16
C ALA A 148 51.20 -5.67 -2.36
N ALA A 149 50.39 -6.56 -2.97
CA ALA A 149 50.81 -7.90 -3.38
C ALA A 149 51.80 -7.87 -4.56
N GLN A 150 51.66 -6.91 -5.48
CA GLN A 150 52.60 -6.69 -6.59
C GLN A 150 53.92 -6.09 -6.12
N GLU A 151 53.92 -5.24 -5.09
CA GLU A 151 55.14 -4.70 -4.47
C GLU A 151 55.90 -5.75 -3.62
N SER A 152 55.21 -6.81 -3.15
CA SER A 152 55.81 -7.88 -2.34
C SER A 152 56.21 -9.14 -3.13
N THR A 153 55.88 -9.24 -4.43
CA THR A 153 56.25 -10.40 -5.25
C THR A 153 56.68 -9.98 -6.67
N PRO A 154 57.99 -9.91 -6.97
CA PRO A 154 58.50 -9.41 -8.25
C PRO A 154 58.52 -10.52 -9.31
N ALA A 155 57.40 -11.18 -9.60
CA ALA A 155 57.35 -12.20 -10.67
C ALA A 155 55.93 -12.58 -11.15
N VAL A 156 55.01 -11.64 -11.40
CA VAL A 156 53.86 -11.95 -12.27
C VAL A 156 53.56 -10.76 -13.19
N THR A 157 54.02 -10.86 -14.43
CA THR A 157 53.58 -9.98 -15.53
C THR A 157 52.08 -10.18 -15.78
N VAL A 158 51.30 -9.10 -15.64
CA VAL A 158 49.88 -9.07 -15.96
C VAL A 158 49.72 -9.20 -17.47
N VAL A 159 49.14 -10.30 -17.95
CA VAL A 159 48.67 -10.37 -19.35
C VAL A 159 47.48 -9.42 -19.49
N PRO A 160 47.49 -8.44 -20.42
CA PRO A 160 46.38 -7.53 -20.61
C PRO A 160 45.12 -8.30 -21.06
N LYS A 161 43.99 -7.94 -20.46
CA LYS A 161 42.65 -8.55 -20.62
C LYS A 161 42.06 -8.46 -22.04
N SER A 162 42.81 -7.97 -23.04
CA SER A 162 42.35 -7.81 -24.43
C SER A 162 42.42 -9.11 -25.25
N GLU A 163 43.13 -10.15 -24.82
CA GLU A 163 43.24 -11.40 -25.59
C GLU A 163 42.25 -12.52 -25.21
N GLN A 164 41.51 -12.39 -24.09
CA GLN A 164 40.60 -13.47 -23.66
C GLN A 164 39.25 -13.49 -24.40
N SER A 165 38.97 -12.50 -25.26
CA SER A 165 37.71 -12.39 -25.99
C SER A 165 37.72 -13.01 -27.40
N SER A 166 38.81 -13.63 -27.87
CA SER A 166 38.86 -14.21 -29.24
C SER A 166 38.93 -15.74 -29.34
N LYS A 167 38.95 -16.47 -28.23
CA LYS A 167 38.94 -17.95 -28.24
C LYS A 167 37.76 -18.55 -27.48
N THR A 168 36.56 -18.41 -28.06
CA THR A 168 35.50 -19.41 -27.89
C THR A 168 34.69 -19.44 -29.18
N ARG A 169 35.11 -20.30 -30.11
CA ARG A 169 34.32 -20.77 -31.25
C ARG A 169 34.55 -22.26 -31.37
#